data_AF-V7AL17-F1
#
_entry.id   AF-V7AL17-F1
#
_cell.length_a   1.000
_cell.length_b   1.000
_cell.length_c   1.000
_cell.angle_alpha   90.00
_cell.angle_beta   90.00
_cell.angle_gamma   90.00
#
_symmetry.space_group_name_H-M   'P 1'
#
loop_
_entity.id
_entity.type
_entity.pdbx_description
1 polymer ?
#
loop_
_entity_poly.entity_id
_entity_poly.type
_entity_poly.pdbx_seq_one_letter_code
_entity_poly.pdbx_strand_id
1 'polypeptide(L)'
;GELNFLYLQGNNLSGSIPISIANLSRLLVLQLGENHLRGVIPNMPLHLLVSLNLSSNLFSGPIPSSFGALSTLEVLDLSNNSFSGQIPDYLTNMQSLTRLILSNNPLSGEIPKFSHNVNVEYFGTGLKNNTEQDNRNSNTESKKNGISLAVAILIAIVAAIFLVGLVTLLVVSASRLYHRVSDEHLQSREDRQHPQVMQSNLLTPNGMHRSNIDFSKAMEAVAETSNVTLKTRFSTYYMAVMPSGSTYYVKKLNWVDKIFQLGSHDNFVKEVEVLAKLNNSNVMTPLAYVLSTDTAYILYEYISNGSLFDVLHGSMDVSLDWASRYSIAVGVAQGLSFLHGFASSPILLLDLSSKSIMLKSLKEPLVGDIEHYKVIDPSKSTGNFSAVAGSVGYIPPEYAYTMTVTMAGNVYSFGVILLELLTGKPAVTEGTELVKWVLRNSTNQDYILDFNVSRTSQAVRNQMLAILEIARVCVSTSPESRPKMKSVLRMLLNAR
;
A
#
# COMPACT_ATOMS: atom_id res chain seq x y z
N GLY A 1 -0.15 -6.80 18.54
CA GLY A 1 -0.34 -5.93 17.37
C GLY A 1 0.81 -4.95 17.32
N GLU A 2 1.37 -4.73 16.14
CA GLU A 2 2.54 -3.86 15.94
C GLU A 2 2.13 -2.65 15.10
N LEU A 3 2.51 -1.45 15.54
CA LEU A 3 2.06 -0.18 14.96
C LEU A 3 3.09 0.34 13.96
N ASN A 4 2.76 0.33 12.67
CA ASN A 4 3.64 0.81 11.59
C ASN A 4 3.35 2.25 11.15
N PHE A 5 2.11 2.70 11.29
CA PHE A 5 1.68 4.04 10.87
C PHE A 5 0.83 4.68 11.96
N LEU A 6 1.16 5.92 12.34
CA LEU A 6 0.38 6.69 13.32
C LEU A 6 -0.01 8.03 12.72
N TYR A 7 -1.30 8.16 12.40
CA TYR A 7 -1.93 9.36 11.84
C TYR A 7 -2.84 9.99 12.89
N LEU A 8 -2.40 11.09 13.48
CA LEU A 8 -3.15 11.85 14.49
C LEU A 8 -3.23 13.34 14.13
N GLN A 9 -2.91 13.71 12.90
CA GLN A 9 -2.94 15.10 12.45
C GLN A 9 -4.37 15.67 12.39
N GLY A 10 -4.52 16.98 12.60
CA GLY A 10 -5.80 17.67 12.51
C GLY A 10 -6.75 17.39 13.68
N ASN A 11 -6.19 17.20 14.88
CA ASN A 11 -6.95 16.94 16.10
C ASN A 11 -6.70 18.05 17.14
N ASN A 12 -7.35 17.95 18.32
CA ASN A 12 -7.14 18.87 19.44
C ASN A 12 -6.21 18.27 20.52
N LEU A 13 -5.25 17.42 20.13
CA LEU A 13 -4.34 16.80 21.10
C LEU A 13 -3.45 17.85 21.74
N SER A 14 -3.26 17.77 23.06
CA SER A 14 -2.48 18.75 23.83
C SER A 14 -1.57 18.08 24.86
N GLY A 15 -0.60 18.84 25.36
CA GLY A 15 0.47 18.30 26.22
C GLY A 15 1.71 17.94 25.42
N SER A 16 2.67 17.25 26.05
CA SER A 16 3.94 16.86 25.41
C SER A 16 3.85 15.50 24.74
N ILE A 17 4.68 15.27 23.72
CA ILE A 17 4.87 13.92 23.18
C ILE A 17 5.51 13.05 24.28
N PRO A 18 4.96 11.87 24.59
CA PRO A 18 5.51 11.00 25.63
C PRO A 18 6.84 10.38 25.17
N ILE A 19 7.81 10.27 26.08
CA ILE A 19 9.15 9.70 25.79
C ILE A 19 9.06 8.24 25.30
N SER A 20 8.02 7.52 25.72
CA SER A 20 7.75 6.15 25.27
C SER A 20 7.49 6.04 23.76
N ILE A 21 7.26 7.14 23.05
CA ILE A 21 7.11 7.12 21.59
C ILE A 21 8.35 6.51 20.92
N ALA A 22 9.55 6.71 21.48
CA ALA A 22 10.80 6.12 21.00
C ALA A 22 10.78 4.58 20.94
N ASN A 23 9.93 3.93 21.75
CA ASN A 23 9.85 2.47 21.83
C ASN A 23 9.05 1.85 20.67
N LEU A 24 8.44 2.66 19.80
CA LEU A 24 7.69 2.19 18.64
C LEU A 24 8.66 1.79 17.51
N SER A 25 9.44 0.73 17.72
CA SER A 25 10.55 0.30 16.85
C SER A 25 10.15 -0.11 15.42
N ARG A 26 8.86 -0.33 15.14
CA ARG A 26 8.37 -0.65 13.79
C ARG A 26 7.61 0.51 13.14
N LEU A 27 7.55 1.68 13.80
CA LEU A 27 6.83 2.84 13.28
C LEU A 27 7.61 3.48 12.12
N LEU A 28 6.99 3.50 10.94
CA LEU A 28 7.55 4.00 9.70
C LEU A 28 7.12 5.44 9.40
N VAL A 29 5.91 5.82 9.85
CA VAL A 29 5.31 7.15 9.61
C VAL A 29 4.66 7.68 10.88
N LEU A 30 4.97 8.92 11.21
CA LEU A 30 4.40 9.64 12.35
C LEU A 30 3.88 11.01 11.92
N GLN A 31 2.56 11.16 11.89
CA GLN A 31 1.87 12.41 11.54
C GLN A 31 1.16 12.96 12.78
N LEU A 32 1.73 14.00 13.39
CA LEU A 32 1.19 14.69 14.58
C LEU A 32 0.87 16.17 14.29
N GLY A 33 0.96 16.59 13.02
CA GLY A 33 0.73 17.98 12.64
C GLY A 33 -0.67 18.51 12.97
N GLU A 34 -0.87 19.82 12.95
CA GLU A 34 -2.18 20.45 13.18
C GLU A 34 -2.85 20.00 14.49
N ASN A 35 -2.16 20.25 15.61
CA ASN A 35 -2.62 19.92 16.98
C ASN A 35 -2.22 21.03 17.97
N HIS A 36 -2.41 20.80 19.28
CA HIS A 36 -2.01 21.71 20.37
C HIS A 36 -0.89 21.10 21.24
N LEU A 37 -0.05 20.24 20.66
CA LEU A 37 1.07 19.61 21.35
C LEU A 37 2.16 20.64 21.64
N ARG A 38 2.81 20.55 22.80
CA ARG A 38 3.70 21.57 23.33
C ARG A 38 4.92 21.00 24.03
N GLY A 39 5.90 21.85 24.31
CA GLY A 39 7.13 21.47 25.01
C GLY A 39 8.25 21.03 24.06
N VAL A 40 9.24 20.33 24.60
CA VAL A 40 10.41 19.85 23.84
C VAL A 40 10.10 18.49 23.21
N ILE A 41 10.62 18.26 22.00
CA ILE A 41 10.48 16.99 21.30
C ILE A 41 11.39 15.93 21.97
N PRO A 42 10.85 14.75 22.38
CA PRO A 42 11.65 13.64 22.90
C PRO A 42 12.36 12.88 21.77
N ASN A 43 13.15 11.85 22.11
CA ASN A 43 13.71 10.95 21.11
C ASN A 43 12.58 10.32 20.27
N MET A 44 12.77 10.33 18.95
CA MET A 44 11.83 9.73 18.00
C MET A 44 12.25 8.29 17.67
N PRO A 45 11.29 7.44 17.24
CA PRO A 45 11.61 6.11 16.73
C PRO A 45 12.65 6.18 15.61
N LEU A 46 13.70 5.37 15.71
CA LEU A 46 14.82 5.41 14.76
C LEU A 46 14.49 4.87 13.37
N HIS A 47 13.40 4.10 13.24
CA HIS A 47 12.99 3.42 12.01
C HIS A 47 11.94 4.19 11.20
N LEU A 48 11.75 5.49 11.47
CA LEU A 48 10.92 6.34 10.63
C LEU A 48 11.55 6.44 9.22
N LEU A 49 10.79 6.08 8.19
CA LEU A 49 11.28 6.03 6.80
C LEU A 49 10.72 7.19 5.98
N VAL A 50 9.41 7.42 6.04
CA VAL A 50 8.76 8.25 5.00
C VAL A 50 8.60 9.69 5.47
N SER A 51 7.96 9.91 6.61
CA SER A 51 7.66 11.27 7.06
C SER A 51 7.44 11.37 8.56
N LEU A 52 8.05 12.40 9.15
CA LEU A 52 7.79 12.91 10.48
C LEU A 52 7.21 14.31 10.34
N ASN A 53 5.92 14.44 10.60
CA ASN A 53 5.22 15.71 10.53
C ASN A 53 4.82 16.16 11.93
N LEU A 54 5.43 17.25 12.39
CA LEU A 54 5.15 17.91 13.67
C LEU A 54 4.64 19.34 13.46
N SER A 55 4.24 19.70 12.24
CA SER A 55 3.90 21.07 11.88
C SER A 55 2.66 21.58 12.60
N SER A 56 2.49 22.90 12.66
CA SER A 56 1.28 23.54 13.19
C SER A 56 0.91 23.05 14.59
N ASN A 57 1.87 23.16 15.51
CA ASN A 57 1.77 22.81 16.92
C ASN A 57 2.37 23.94 17.77
N LEU A 58 2.56 23.70 19.07
CA LEU A 58 3.11 24.64 20.05
C LEU A 58 4.47 24.16 20.60
N PHE A 59 5.24 23.40 19.80
CA PHE A 59 6.56 22.92 20.21
C PHE A 59 7.56 24.08 20.32
N SER A 60 8.46 24.00 21.29
CA SER A 60 9.40 25.09 21.63
C SER A 60 10.77 24.57 22.00
N GLY A 61 11.79 25.43 21.90
CA GLY A 61 13.19 25.07 22.18
C GLY A 61 13.96 24.71 20.90
N PRO A 62 15.18 24.15 21.03
CA PRO A 62 15.98 23.79 19.87
C PRO A 62 15.49 22.52 19.18
N ILE A 63 15.86 22.34 17.91
CA ILE A 63 15.68 21.07 17.21
C ILE A 63 16.55 19.99 17.93
N PRO A 64 16.04 18.78 18.20
CA PRO A 64 16.77 17.76 18.95
C PRO A 64 17.92 17.10 18.17
N SER A 65 19.03 16.82 18.86
CA SER A 65 20.19 16.11 18.27
C SER A 65 19.90 14.69 17.81
N SER A 66 18.89 14.05 18.40
CA SER A 66 18.45 12.71 18.00
C SER A 66 17.95 12.64 16.55
N PHE A 67 17.55 13.76 15.94
CA PHE A 67 17.06 13.75 14.56
C PHE A 67 18.16 13.40 13.55
N GLY A 68 19.42 13.69 13.85
CA GLY A 68 20.54 13.25 13.01
C GLY A 68 20.67 11.72 12.92
N ALA A 69 20.07 10.97 13.84
CA ALA A 69 20.06 9.50 13.81
C ALA A 69 18.93 8.91 12.94
N LEU A 70 17.99 9.73 12.45
CA LEU A 70 16.89 9.32 11.57
C LEU A 70 17.39 9.25 10.11
N SER A 71 18.39 8.41 9.85
CA SER A 71 19.11 8.34 8.57
C SER A 71 18.22 7.92 7.38
N THR A 72 17.13 7.21 7.68
CA THR A 72 16.17 6.72 6.69
C THR A 72 15.00 7.66 6.44
N LEU A 73 14.87 8.77 7.18
CA LEU A 73 13.73 9.67 7.09
C LEU A 73 13.83 10.59 5.87
N GLU A 74 12.83 10.55 4.99
CA GLU A 74 12.80 11.36 3.75
C GLU A 74 12.25 12.78 3.93
N VAL A 75 11.18 12.94 4.73
CA VAL A 75 10.51 14.23 4.94
C VAL A 75 10.40 14.57 6.41
N LEU A 76 10.95 15.74 6.79
CA LEU A 76 10.83 16.32 8.12
C LEU A 76 10.12 17.67 8.05
N ASP A 77 8.93 17.75 8.63
CA ASP A 77 8.15 19.00 8.71
C ASP A 77 8.01 19.47 10.15
N LEU A 78 8.63 20.61 10.44
CA LEU A 78 8.63 21.31 11.74
C LEU A 78 7.98 22.69 11.65
N SER A 79 7.36 23.03 10.52
CA SER A 79 6.84 24.36 10.25
C SER A 79 5.73 24.78 11.22
N ASN A 80 5.50 26.09 11.36
CA ASN A 80 4.45 26.66 12.21
C ASN A 80 4.53 26.16 13.67
N ASN A 81 5.68 26.38 14.31
CA ASN A 81 5.91 26.07 15.71
C ASN A 81 6.68 27.24 16.38
N SER A 82 7.19 27.02 17.59
CA SER A 82 8.03 27.98 18.33
C SER A 82 9.48 27.48 18.48
N PHE A 83 10.02 26.76 17.49
CA PHE A 83 11.42 26.31 17.53
C PHE A 83 12.39 27.49 17.42
N SER A 84 13.40 27.50 18.29
CA SER A 84 14.34 28.61 18.42
C SER A 84 15.80 28.14 18.38
N GLY A 85 16.71 29.03 17.98
CA GLY A 85 18.13 28.71 17.85
C GLY A 85 18.55 28.47 16.41
N GLN A 86 19.71 27.81 16.21
CA GLN A 86 20.28 27.53 14.89
C GLN A 86 19.77 26.23 14.30
N ILE A 87 19.81 26.11 12.97
CA ILE A 87 19.64 24.80 12.31
C ILE A 87 20.90 23.98 12.62
N PRO A 88 20.76 22.81 13.25
CA PRO A 88 21.93 22.03 13.64
C PRO A 88 22.53 21.25 12.48
N ASP A 89 23.86 21.23 12.39
CA ASP A 89 24.61 20.56 11.31
C ASP A 89 24.33 19.05 11.22
N TYR A 90 23.97 18.38 12.32
CA TYR A 90 23.69 16.94 12.28
C TYR A 90 22.49 16.57 11.40
N LEU A 91 21.61 17.52 11.04
CA LEU A 91 20.53 17.26 10.08
C LEU A 91 21.09 17.02 8.66
N THR A 92 22.30 17.50 8.36
CA THR A 92 22.99 17.22 7.08
C THR A 92 23.43 15.75 6.96
N ASN A 93 23.49 15.01 8.07
CA ASN A 93 23.85 13.59 8.09
C ASN A 93 22.67 12.66 7.78
N MET A 94 21.45 13.19 7.65
CA MET A 94 20.26 12.40 7.34
C MET A 94 20.28 12.01 5.85
N GLN A 95 20.84 10.84 5.56
CA GLN A 95 21.19 10.40 4.21
C GLN A 95 20.01 10.35 3.23
N SER A 96 18.82 10.01 3.73
CA SER A 96 17.62 9.87 2.91
C SER A 96 16.76 11.13 2.86
N LEU A 97 17.11 12.19 3.61
CA LEU A 97 16.32 13.41 3.69
C LEU A 97 16.28 14.09 2.33
N THR A 98 15.07 14.38 1.83
CA THR A 98 14.84 15.10 0.58
C THR A 98 14.12 16.41 0.80
N ARG A 99 13.37 16.53 1.91
CA ARG A 99 12.60 17.73 2.21
C ARG A 99 12.61 18.07 3.70
N LEU A 100 13.04 19.29 4.00
CA LEU A 100 13.10 19.85 5.34
C LEU A 100 12.30 21.15 5.38
N ILE A 101 11.21 21.17 6.15
CA ILE A 101 10.31 22.32 6.23
C ILE A 101 10.40 22.93 7.64
N LEU A 102 10.91 24.15 7.72
CA LEU A 102 11.21 24.89 8.95
C LEU A 102 10.45 26.21 9.06
N SER A 103 9.68 26.55 8.03
CA SER A 103 8.99 27.83 7.88
C SER A 103 8.18 28.24 9.10
N ASN A 104 8.08 29.53 9.35
CA ASN A 104 7.34 30.11 10.48
C ASN A 104 7.75 29.53 11.84
N ASN A 105 9.06 29.63 12.12
CA ASN A 105 9.63 29.37 13.44
C ASN A 105 10.63 30.50 13.79
N PRO A 106 10.84 30.82 15.07
CA PRO A 106 11.86 31.77 15.52
C PRO A 106 13.30 31.21 15.44
N LEU A 107 13.63 30.51 14.36
CA LEU A 107 14.97 30.03 14.05
C LEU A 107 15.85 31.17 13.52
N SER A 108 17.14 31.10 13.77
CA SER A 108 18.11 32.17 13.45
C SER A 108 19.48 31.59 13.11
N GLY A 109 20.35 32.37 12.48
CA GLY A 109 21.69 31.92 12.09
C GLY A 109 21.78 31.48 10.63
N GLU A 110 22.81 30.70 10.30
CA GLU A 110 23.09 30.26 8.94
C GLU A 110 22.45 28.90 8.64
N ILE A 111 22.17 28.64 7.37
CA ILE A 111 21.66 27.35 6.91
C ILE A 111 22.88 26.43 6.67
N PRO A 112 22.98 25.28 7.35
CA PRO A 112 24.01 24.28 7.09
C PRO A 112 24.00 23.83 5.63
N LYS A 113 25.16 23.39 5.14
CA LYS A 113 25.29 22.92 3.75
C LYS A 113 24.70 21.52 3.60
N PHE A 114 23.41 21.45 3.29
CA PHE A 114 22.75 20.20 2.92
C PHE A 114 23.19 19.70 1.53
N SER A 115 22.96 18.41 1.25
CA SER A 115 23.17 17.86 -0.09
C SER A 115 22.21 18.54 -1.09
N HIS A 116 22.60 18.63 -2.36
CA HIS A 116 21.82 19.33 -3.39
C HIS A 116 20.42 18.74 -3.65
N ASN A 117 20.13 17.55 -3.12
CA ASN A 117 18.84 16.88 -3.23
C ASN A 117 17.87 17.22 -2.08
N VAL A 118 18.35 17.93 -1.04
CA VAL A 118 17.51 18.36 0.08
C VAL A 118 16.92 19.73 -0.24
N ASN A 119 15.61 19.79 -0.39
CA ASN A 119 14.89 21.05 -0.46
C ASN A 119 14.59 21.57 0.96
N VAL A 120 15.16 22.72 1.33
CA VAL A 120 14.96 23.36 2.63
C VAL A 120 14.01 24.56 2.49
N GLU A 121 12.84 24.47 3.12
CA GLU A 121 11.83 25.53 3.15
C GLU A 121 11.91 26.26 4.50
N TYR A 122 12.22 27.56 4.50
CA TYR A 122 12.51 28.33 5.72
C TYR A 122 11.88 29.73 5.73
N PHE A 123 10.84 29.96 4.93
CA PHE A 123 10.19 31.27 4.88
C PHE A 123 9.60 31.65 6.26
N GLY A 124 9.60 32.94 6.61
CA GLY A 124 9.11 33.39 7.92
C GLY A 124 10.00 33.01 9.12
N THR A 125 11.26 32.63 8.86
CA THR A 125 12.30 32.46 9.90
C THR A 125 13.31 33.63 9.85
N GLY A 126 14.19 33.73 10.84
CA GLY A 126 15.31 34.69 10.88
C GLY A 126 16.62 34.15 10.30
N LEU A 127 16.56 33.14 9.43
CA LEU A 127 17.74 32.48 8.86
C LEU A 127 18.35 33.28 7.71
N LYS A 128 19.68 33.25 7.62
CA LYS A 128 20.47 33.93 6.59
C LYS A 128 20.94 32.92 5.54
N ASN A 129 20.74 33.24 4.26
CA ASN A 129 21.21 32.42 3.15
C ASN A 129 22.66 32.77 2.81
N ASN A 130 23.56 31.76 2.82
CA ASN A 130 24.95 31.93 2.44
C ASN A 130 25.09 31.94 0.91
N THR A 131 24.73 33.06 0.27
CA THR A 131 25.16 33.39 -1.10
C THR A 131 25.95 34.69 -1.20
N GLU A 132 26.27 35.34 -0.09
CA GLU A 132 27.31 36.39 -0.06
C GLU A 132 28.28 36.11 1.08
N GLN A 133 29.54 35.91 0.69
CA GLN A 133 30.67 35.66 1.55
C GLN A 133 30.98 36.93 2.37
N ASP A 134 31.00 36.83 3.70
CA ASP A 134 31.81 37.74 4.49
C ASP A 134 32.51 37.03 5.64
N ASN A 135 33.82 37.27 5.69
CA ASN A 135 34.74 36.79 6.71
C ASN A 135 34.43 37.47 8.04
N ARG A 136 34.29 36.70 9.14
CA ARG A 136 34.77 37.14 10.46
C ARG A 136 34.84 35.99 11.47
N ASN A 137 36.01 35.88 12.08
CA ASN A 137 36.40 34.96 13.14
C ASN A 137 35.47 35.02 14.36
N SER A 138 35.17 33.87 14.96
CA SER A 138 34.61 33.76 16.32
C SER A 138 35.62 33.13 17.27
N ASN A 139 35.96 33.84 18.34
CA ASN A 139 36.51 33.25 19.56
C ASN A 139 35.38 32.93 20.54
N THR A 140 35.52 31.77 21.17
CA THR A 140 34.65 31.16 22.19
C THR A 140 34.90 31.76 23.56
N GLU A 141 33.89 31.77 24.44
CA GLU A 141 34.07 31.49 25.88
C GLU A 141 32.74 31.21 26.63
N SER A 142 32.84 30.65 27.83
CA SER A 142 31.89 29.70 28.44
C SER A 142 31.46 30.03 29.90
N LYS A 143 30.36 29.39 30.36
CA LYS A 143 29.96 29.03 31.77
C LYS A 143 29.44 30.16 32.71
N LYS A 144 28.60 29.96 33.76
CA LYS A 144 28.01 28.80 34.49
C LYS A 144 26.83 29.26 35.40
N ASN A 145 25.99 28.31 35.84
CA ASN A 145 24.78 28.44 36.69
C ASN A 145 25.01 28.25 38.21
N GLY A 146 24.03 28.64 39.04
CA GLY A 146 23.78 28.14 40.40
C GLY A 146 22.27 27.96 40.68
N ILE A 147 21.87 26.88 41.38
CA ILE A 147 20.45 26.46 41.59
C ILE A 147 20.00 26.78 43.03
N SER A 148 18.77 27.32 43.20
CA SER A 148 18.18 27.70 44.50
C SER A 148 17.18 26.66 45.06
N LEU A 149 16.91 26.80 46.36
CA LEU A 149 16.16 25.92 47.28
C LEU A 149 14.76 25.47 46.81
N ALA A 150 14.15 26.16 45.84
CA ALA A 150 12.83 25.80 45.28
C ALA A 150 12.86 24.48 44.47
N VAL A 151 14.00 24.12 43.88
CA VAL A 151 14.14 22.88 43.09
C VAL A 151 14.11 21.64 43.98
N ALA A 152 14.61 21.73 45.21
CA ALA A 152 14.65 20.59 46.13
C ALA A 152 13.26 20.17 46.64
N ILE A 153 12.36 21.13 46.87
CA ILE A 153 10.98 20.86 47.33
C ILE A 153 10.16 20.22 46.21
N LEU A 154 10.39 20.63 44.97
CA LEU A 154 9.71 20.07 43.80
C LEU A 154 10.08 18.59 43.58
N ILE A 155 11.34 18.22 43.83
CA ILE A 155 11.82 16.83 43.71
C ILE A 155 11.11 15.90 44.72
N ALA A 156 10.83 16.37 45.92
CA ALA A 156 10.17 15.58 46.96
C ALA A 156 8.69 15.28 46.62
N ILE A 157 7.97 16.24 46.04
CA ILE A 157 6.55 16.08 45.64
C ILE A 157 6.45 15.13 44.44
N VAL A 158 7.38 15.23 43.48
CA VAL A 158 7.45 14.34 42.32
C VAL A 158 7.72 12.89 42.74
N ALA A 159 8.56 12.67 43.75
CA ALA A 159 8.86 11.32 44.25
C ALA A 159 7.63 10.64 44.89
N ALA A 160 6.80 11.39 45.62
CA ALA A 160 5.58 10.86 46.23
C ALA A 160 4.51 10.48 45.18
N ILE A 161 4.35 11.28 44.13
CA ILE A 161 3.41 11.00 43.02
C ILE A 161 3.87 9.78 42.22
N PHE A 162 5.19 9.63 42.04
CA PHE A 162 5.78 8.48 41.34
C PHE A 162 5.52 7.16 42.10
N LEU A 163 5.56 7.18 43.43
CA LEU A 163 5.28 5.98 44.25
C LEU A 163 3.82 5.51 44.10
N VAL A 164 2.87 6.45 44.10
CA VAL A 164 1.44 6.12 43.91
C VAL A 164 1.19 5.57 42.51
N GLY A 165 1.80 6.19 41.48
CA GLY A 165 1.74 5.70 40.11
C GLY A 165 2.30 4.29 39.95
N LEU A 166 3.44 3.99 40.59
CA LEU A 166 4.06 2.67 40.53
C LEU A 166 3.18 1.58 41.17
N VAL A 167 2.57 1.86 42.32
CA VAL A 167 1.67 0.91 43.00
C VAL A 167 0.43 0.64 42.15
N THR A 168 -0.18 1.66 41.53
CA THR A 168 -1.32 1.45 40.63
C THR A 168 -0.96 0.64 39.38
N LEU A 169 0.23 0.85 38.81
CA LEU A 169 0.76 0.06 37.69
C LEU A 169 0.98 -1.40 38.05
N LEU A 170 1.47 -1.69 39.25
CA LEU A 170 1.68 -3.06 39.74
C LEU A 170 0.35 -3.79 39.97
N VAL A 171 -0.68 -3.09 40.48
CA VAL A 171 -2.03 -3.66 40.62
C VAL A 171 -2.65 -3.94 39.26
N VAL A 172 -2.53 -3.01 38.30
CA VAL A 172 -3.05 -3.20 36.95
C VAL A 172 -2.29 -4.30 36.21
N SER A 173 -0.96 -4.40 36.33
CA SER A 173 -0.19 -5.46 35.69
C SER A 173 -0.50 -6.84 36.26
N ALA A 174 -0.69 -6.95 37.58
CA ALA A 174 -1.15 -8.17 38.23
C ALA A 174 -2.56 -8.57 37.75
N SER A 175 -3.48 -7.61 37.62
CA SER A 175 -4.83 -7.86 37.07
C SER A 175 -4.79 -8.30 35.60
N ARG A 176 -3.88 -7.74 34.79
CA ARG A 176 -3.69 -8.10 33.39
C ARG A 176 -3.03 -9.47 33.23
N LEU A 177 -2.12 -9.85 34.11
CA LEU A 177 -1.56 -11.21 34.14
C LEU A 177 -2.62 -12.25 34.49
N TYR A 178 -3.50 -11.92 35.44
CA TYR A 178 -4.64 -12.77 35.79
C TYR A 178 -5.61 -12.95 34.60
N HIS A 179 -5.91 -11.88 33.86
CA HIS A 179 -6.75 -11.96 32.65
C HIS A 179 -6.05 -12.59 31.45
N ARG A 180 -4.74 -12.40 31.27
CA ARG A 180 -3.97 -12.94 30.13
C ARG A 180 -3.83 -14.46 30.18
N VAL A 181 -3.74 -15.06 31.36
CA VAL A 181 -3.78 -16.52 31.54
C VAL A 181 -5.17 -17.08 31.18
N SER A 182 -6.22 -16.26 31.34
CA SER A 182 -7.58 -16.60 30.93
C SER A 182 -7.79 -16.47 29.41
N ASP A 183 -7.19 -15.47 28.75
CA ASP A 183 -7.31 -15.23 27.30
C ASP A 183 -6.38 -16.11 26.44
N GLU A 184 -5.20 -16.52 26.93
CA GLU A 184 -4.31 -17.45 26.21
C GLU A 184 -4.90 -18.86 26.06
N HIS A 185 -5.90 -19.22 26.87
CA HIS A 185 -6.70 -20.43 26.69
C HIS A 185 -7.80 -20.30 25.61
N LEU A 186 -8.07 -19.10 25.08
CA LEU A 186 -9.20 -18.83 24.16
C LEU A 186 -8.81 -18.69 22.68
N GLN A 187 -7.54 -18.41 22.33
CA GLN A 187 -7.11 -18.22 20.93
C GLN A 187 -6.08 -19.24 20.41
N SER A 188 -5.55 -20.11 21.28
CA SER A 188 -4.70 -21.25 20.88
C SER A 188 -5.50 -22.52 20.51
N ARG A 189 -6.84 -22.38 20.42
CA ARG A 189 -7.80 -23.48 20.27
C ARG A 189 -8.80 -23.23 19.13
N GLU A 190 -8.38 -22.57 18.04
CA GLU A 190 -9.06 -22.82 16.77
C GLU A 190 -8.57 -24.19 16.28
N ASP A 191 -9.52 -25.12 16.31
CA ASP A 191 -9.36 -26.54 16.13
C ASP A 191 -8.54 -26.88 14.88
N ARG A 192 -7.65 -27.88 14.98
CA ARG A 192 -7.00 -28.53 13.83
C ARG A 192 -8.02 -29.38 13.05
N GLN A 193 -9.17 -28.80 12.70
CA GLN A 193 -10.21 -29.47 11.94
C GLN A 193 -10.05 -29.15 10.45
N HIS A 194 -9.93 -30.22 9.66
CA HIS A 194 -10.00 -30.12 8.21
C HIS A 194 -11.33 -29.46 7.83
N PRO A 195 -11.37 -28.59 6.79
CA PRO A 195 -12.62 -27.96 6.38
C PRO A 195 -13.67 -29.03 6.06
N GLN A 196 -14.81 -29.01 6.75
CA GLN A 196 -15.88 -29.96 6.48
C GLN A 196 -16.54 -29.61 5.14
N VAL A 197 -16.29 -30.44 4.12
CA VAL A 197 -16.81 -30.22 2.77
C VAL A 197 -18.31 -30.54 2.74
N MET A 198 -19.12 -29.56 2.35
CA MET A 198 -20.56 -29.70 2.13
C MET A 198 -20.88 -30.11 0.69
N GLN A 199 -20.22 -29.46 -0.27
CA GLN A 199 -20.47 -29.64 -1.70
C GLN A 199 -19.21 -29.34 -2.49
N SER A 200 -18.97 -30.08 -3.56
CA SER A 200 -17.88 -29.82 -4.51
C SER A 200 -18.33 -30.17 -5.91
N ASN A 201 -17.88 -29.41 -6.92
CA ASN A 201 -18.21 -29.70 -8.32
C ASN A 201 -17.06 -29.34 -9.27
N LEU A 202 -16.89 -30.16 -10.31
CA LEU A 202 -15.97 -29.91 -11.42
C LEU A 202 -16.69 -29.13 -12.51
N LEU A 203 -16.21 -27.93 -12.81
CA LEU A 203 -16.82 -27.01 -13.76
C LEU A 203 -16.21 -27.11 -15.16
N THR A 204 -14.90 -27.41 -15.22
CA THR A 204 -14.17 -27.46 -16.48
C THR A 204 -14.61 -28.63 -17.37
N PRO A 205 -14.78 -28.42 -18.69
CA PRO A 205 -15.00 -29.49 -19.65
C PRO A 205 -13.70 -30.22 -20.03
N ASN A 206 -12.54 -29.71 -19.62
CA ASN A 206 -11.25 -30.29 -19.98
C ASN A 206 -11.02 -31.63 -19.23
N GLY A 207 -10.93 -32.73 -19.99
CA GLY A 207 -10.74 -34.07 -19.45
C GLY A 207 -9.49 -34.24 -18.59
N MET A 208 -8.40 -33.52 -18.90
CA MET A 208 -7.14 -33.58 -18.13
C MET A 208 -7.33 -33.01 -16.72
N HIS A 209 -7.97 -31.85 -16.60
CA HIS A 209 -8.23 -31.28 -15.28
C HIS A 209 -9.22 -32.13 -14.49
N ARG A 210 -10.25 -32.66 -15.15
CA ARG A 210 -11.24 -33.55 -14.53
C ARG A 210 -10.62 -34.83 -13.96
N SER A 211 -9.62 -35.42 -14.61
CA SER A 211 -8.94 -36.61 -14.11
C SER A 211 -7.89 -36.30 -13.02
N ASN A 212 -7.41 -35.07 -12.96
CA ASN A 212 -6.29 -34.68 -12.07
C ASN A 212 -6.73 -34.02 -10.76
N ILE A 213 -7.87 -33.32 -10.74
CA ILE A 213 -8.32 -32.59 -9.54
C ILE A 213 -8.85 -33.58 -8.50
N ASP A 214 -8.18 -33.62 -7.34
CA ASP A 214 -8.62 -34.34 -6.15
C ASP A 214 -9.03 -33.34 -5.07
N PHE A 215 -10.31 -33.33 -4.71
CA PHE A 215 -10.85 -32.37 -3.74
C PHE A 215 -10.33 -32.62 -2.31
N SER A 216 -10.08 -33.88 -1.93
CA SER A 216 -9.52 -34.19 -0.61
C SER A 216 -8.13 -33.61 -0.48
N LYS A 217 -7.28 -33.84 -1.49
CA LYS A 217 -5.92 -33.28 -1.52
C LYS A 217 -5.90 -31.76 -1.62
N ALA A 218 -6.84 -31.17 -2.37
CA ALA A 218 -7.01 -29.72 -2.37
C ALA A 218 -7.29 -29.17 -0.97
N MET A 219 -8.15 -29.83 -0.19
CA MET A 219 -8.50 -29.39 1.17
C MET A 219 -7.42 -29.68 2.21
N GLU A 220 -6.67 -30.78 2.07
CA GLU A 220 -5.44 -31.02 2.85
C GLU A 220 -4.43 -29.88 2.63
N ALA A 221 -4.21 -29.47 1.38
CA ALA A 221 -3.28 -28.40 1.05
C ALA A 221 -3.67 -27.06 1.70
N VAL A 222 -4.97 -26.78 1.82
CA VAL A 222 -5.51 -25.57 2.47
C VAL A 222 -5.29 -25.57 3.99
N ALA A 223 -5.25 -26.75 4.63
CA ALA A 223 -5.03 -26.87 6.07
C ALA A 223 -3.60 -26.47 6.48
N GLU A 224 -2.65 -26.53 5.54
CA GLU A 224 -1.24 -26.23 5.75
C GLU A 224 -0.90 -24.78 5.37
N THR A 225 -0.48 -23.98 6.37
CA THR A 225 -0.17 -22.55 6.15
C THR A 225 1.07 -22.32 5.28
N SER A 226 1.98 -23.30 5.18
CA SER A 226 3.14 -23.25 4.30
C SER A 226 2.79 -23.25 2.81
N ASN A 227 1.57 -23.67 2.46
CA ASN A 227 1.11 -23.72 1.08
C ASN A 227 0.53 -22.39 0.58
N VAL A 228 0.44 -21.37 1.44
CA VAL A 228 -0.07 -20.05 1.05
C VAL A 228 0.93 -19.37 0.09
N THR A 229 0.47 -19.06 -1.12
CA THR A 229 1.28 -18.38 -2.15
C THR A 229 0.99 -16.89 -2.25
N LEU A 230 -0.28 -16.51 -2.10
CA LEU A 230 -0.73 -15.12 -2.18
C LEU A 230 -1.86 -14.89 -1.18
N LYS A 231 -1.80 -13.78 -0.47
CA LYS A 231 -2.89 -13.35 0.41
C LYS A 231 -3.31 -11.94 0.01
N THR A 232 -4.56 -11.83 -0.45
CA THR A 232 -5.22 -10.56 -0.74
C THR A 232 -6.24 -10.25 0.36
N ARG A 233 -6.89 -9.09 0.28
CA ARG A 233 -8.00 -8.77 1.18
C ARG A 233 -9.13 -9.80 1.07
N PHE A 234 -9.53 -10.10 -0.16
CA PHE A 234 -10.70 -10.93 -0.44
C PHE A 234 -10.41 -12.41 -0.52
N SER A 235 -9.15 -12.82 -0.65
CA SER A 235 -8.82 -14.22 -0.87
C SER A 235 -7.44 -14.62 -0.38
N THR A 236 -7.29 -15.91 -0.10
CA THR A 236 -6.01 -16.55 0.18
C THR A 236 -5.81 -17.69 -0.82
N TYR A 237 -4.68 -17.70 -1.51
CA TYR A 237 -4.32 -18.69 -2.52
C TYR A 237 -3.39 -19.70 -1.91
N TYR A 238 -3.71 -20.96 -2.10
CA TYR A 238 -2.92 -22.10 -1.66
C TYR A 238 -2.44 -22.84 -2.90
N MET A 239 -1.19 -23.28 -2.89
CA MET A 239 -0.69 -24.24 -3.86
C MET A 239 -1.06 -25.65 -3.43
N ALA A 240 -1.70 -26.41 -4.31
CA ALA A 240 -2.03 -27.81 -4.09
C ALA A 240 -1.40 -28.68 -5.18
N VAL A 241 -0.58 -29.65 -4.76
CA VAL A 241 -0.03 -30.68 -5.65
C VAL A 241 -0.90 -31.92 -5.55
N MET A 242 -1.53 -32.30 -6.66
CA MET A 242 -2.42 -33.46 -6.75
C MET A 242 -1.63 -34.77 -6.80
N PRO A 243 -2.25 -35.94 -6.53
CA PRO A 243 -1.57 -37.24 -6.62
C PRO A 243 -0.96 -37.54 -7.98
N SER A 244 -1.51 -36.96 -9.06
CA SER A 244 -0.95 -37.08 -10.41
C SER A 244 0.30 -36.23 -10.66
N GLY A 245 0.73 -35.43 -9.68
CA GLY A 245 1.82 -34.46 -9.82
C GLY A 245 1.39 -33.13 -10.45
N SER A 246 0.13 -32.99 -10.86
CA SER A 246 -0.40 -31.72 -11.35
C SER A 246 -0.61 -30.72 -10.23
N THR A 247 -0.26 -29.45 -10.46
CA THR A 247 -0.40 -28.38 -9.46
C THR A 247 -1.57 -27.47 -9.80
N TYR A 248 -2.31 -27.05 -8.76
CA TYR A 248 -3.44 -26.13 -8.88
C TYR A 248 -3.38 -25.03 -7.80
N TYR A 249 -4.00 -23.90 -8.08
CA TYR A 249 -4.35 -22.95 -7.03
C TYR A 249 -5.68 -23.35 -6.40
N VAL A 250 -5.72 -23.35 -5.07
CA VAL A 250 -6.97 -23.40 -4.29
C VAL A 250 -7.14 -22.02 -3.67
N LYS A 251 -8.10 -21.25 -4.19
CA LYS A 251 -8.42 -19.90 -3.73
C LYS A 251 -9.52 -19.99 -2.67
N LYS A 252 -9.17 -19.72 -1.41
CA LYS A 252 -10.12 -19.52 -0.32
C LYS A 252 -10.63 -18.09 -0.37
N LEU A 253 -11.95 -17.90 -0.40
CA LEU A 253 -12.53 -16.56 -0.23
C LEU A 253 -12.45 -16.17 1.26
N ASN A 254 -12.05 -14.92 1.57
CA ASN A 254 -11.88 -14.45 2.95
C ASN A 254 -13.19 -13.84 3.44
N TRP A 255 -13.87 -14.49 4.39
CA TRP A 255 -15.21 -14.11 4.85
C TRP A 255 -15.26 -13.02 5.92
N VAL A 256 -14.12 -12.39 6.19
CA VAL A 256 -14.02 -11.31 7.16
C VAL A 256 -14.94 -10.17 6.72
N ASP A 257 -15.75 -9.65 7.65
CA ASP A 257 -16.70 -8.53 7.50
C ASP A 257 -18.10 -8.81 6.90
N LYS A 258 -18.59 -10.07 6.77
CA LYS A 258 -19.95 -10.40 6.24
C LYS A 258 -20.30 -9.77 4.88
N ILE A 259 -19.28 -9.37 4.11
CA ILE A 259 -19.43 -8.68 2.81
C ILE A 259 -19.93 -9.64 1.72
N PHE A 260 -19.71 -10.95 1.89
CA PHE A 260 -20.19 -11.95 0.96
C PHE A 260 -21.71 -12.13 1.09
N GLN A 261 -22.43 -11.99 -0.03
CA GLN A 261 -23.86 -12.28 -0.12
C GLN A 261 -24.11 -13.79 -0.15
N LEU A 262 -23.68 -14.54 0.87
CA LEU A 262 -24.02 -15.96 0.97
C LEU A 262 -25.41 -16.17 1.59
N GLY A 263 -26.41 -15.45 1.08
CA GLY A 263 -27.83 -15.70 1.40
C GLY A 263 -28.34 -17.03 0.85
N SER A 264 -27.63 -17.64 -0.11
CA SER A 264 -27.63 -19.08 -0.32
C SER A 264 -26.36 -19.46 -1.06
N HIS A 265 -25.69 -20.54 -0.64
CA HIS A 265 -24.65 -21.21 -1.41
C HIS A 265 -25.03 -21.35 -2.90
N ASP A 266 -26.32 -21.45 -3.22
CA ASP A 266 -26.85 -21.53 -4.58
C ASP A 266 -26.52 -20.32 -5.47
N ASN A 267 -26.54 -19.09 -4.95
CA ASN A 267 -26.22 -17.91 -5.75
C ASN A 267 -24.73 -17.89 -6.12
N PHE A 268 -23.87 -18.23 -5.16
CA PHE A 268 -22.45 -18.41 -5.42
C PHE A 268 -22.21 -19.48 -6.49
N VAL A 269 -22.83 -20.66 -6.34
CA VAL A 269 -22.69 -21.77 -7.30
C VAL A 269 -23.12 -21.34 -8.70
N LYS A 270 -24.28 -20.69 -8.84
CA LYS A 270 -24.77 -20.20 -10.14
C LYS A 270 -23.80 -19.22 -10.79
N GLU A 271 -23.28 -18.25 -10.04
CA GLU A 271 -22.34 -17.26 -10.59
C GLU A 271 -21.02 -17.92 -11.02
N VAL A 272 -20.43 -18.79 -10.19
CA VAL A 272 -19.18 -19.48 -10.54
C VAL A 272 -19.38 -20.42 -11.74
N GLU A 273 -20.52 -21.10 -11.86
CA GLU A 273 -20.87 -21.91 -13.03
C GLU A 273 -21.00 -21.10 -14.33
N VAL A 274 -21.48 -19.85 -14.25
CA VAL A 274 -21.49 -18.92 -15.40
C VAL A 274 -20.06 -18.52 -15.77
N LEU A 275 -19.23 -18.18 -14.78
CA LEU A 275 -17.85 -17.74 -14.99
C LEU A 275 -16.96 -18.85 -15.57
N ALA A 276 -17.17 -20.11 -15.19
CA ALA A 276 -16.42 -21.24 -15.72
C ALA A 276 -16.71 -21.55 -17.19
N LYS A 277 -17.83 -21.06 -17.74
CA LYS A 277 -18.19 -21.21 -19.16
C LYS A 277 -17.60 -20.12 -20.06
N LEU A 278 -16.95 -19.11 -19.47
CA LEU A 278 -16.28 -18.08 -20.24
C LEU A 278 -15.14 -18.70 -21.07
N ASN A 279 -15.03 -18.28 -22.33
CA ASN A 279 -13.99 -18.74 -23.24
C ASN A 279 -13.21 -17.53 -23.75
N ASN A 280 -12.09 -17.23 -23.10
CA ASN A 280 -11.18 -16.16 -23.48
C ASN A 280 -9.76 -16.50 -23.01
N SER A 281 -8.77 -16.33 -23.88
CA SER A 281 -7.36 -16.66 -23.61
C SER A 281 -6.70 -15.77 -22.56
N ASN A 282 -7.32 -14.65 -22.19
CA ASN A 282 -6.77 -13.65 -21.28
C ASN A 282 -7.62 -13.47 -20.01
N VAL A 283 -8.49 -14.43 -19.71
CA VAL A 283 -9.31 -14.44 -18.50
C VAL A 283 -9.10 -15.77 -17.78
N MET A 284 -8.83 -15.69 -16.48
CA MET A 284 -8.66 -16.86 -15.63
C MET A 284 -10.04 -17.38 -15.20
N THR A 285 -10.42 -18.57 -15.66
CA THR A 285 -11.74 -19.16 -15.40
C THR A 285 -11.69 -20.26 -14.33
N PRO A 286 -12.71 -20.35 -13.45
CA PRO A 286 -12.79 -21.41 -12.44
C PRO A 286 -12.80 -22.82 -13.06
N LEU A 287 -11.99 -23.72 -12.52
CA LEU A 287 -11.99 -25.14 -12.92
C LEU A 287 -12.93 -25.99 -12.08
N ALA A 288 -13.05 -25.66 -10.79
CA ALA A 288 -13.88 -26.37 -9.83
C ALA A 288 -14.18 -25.46 -8.63
N TYR A 289 -15.12 -25.87 -7.78
CA TYR A 289 -15.34 -25.23 -6.47
C TYR A 289 -15.52 -26.27 -5.37
N VAL A 290 -15.26 -25.85 -4.14
CA VAL A 290 -15.59 -26.57 -2.90
C VAL A 290 -16.29 -25.61 -1.95
N LEU A 291 -17.38 -26.04 -1.35
CA LEU A 291 -18.13 -25.32 -0.34
C LEU A 291 -17.96 -26.04 0.99
N SER A 292 -17.62 -25.29 2.02
CA SER A 292 -17.71 -25.72 3.41
C SER A 292 -18.82 -24.97 4.13
N THR A 293 -18.99 -25.26 5.42
CA THR A 293 -19.95 -24.61 6.32
C THR A 293 -19.82 -23.09 6.30
N ASP A 294 -18.57 -22.59 6.34
CA ASP A 294 -18.29 -21.18 6.61
C ASP A 294 -17.48 -20.50 5.50
N THR A 295 -17.08 -21.22 4.45
CA THR A 295 -16.30 -20.64 3.36
C THR A 295 -16.50 -21.35 2.02
N ALA A 296 -16.13 -20.67 0.95
CA ALA A 296 -16.06 -21.23 -0.39
C ALA A 296 -14.62 -21.20 -0.91
N TYR A 297 -14.30 -22.20 -1.70
CA TYR A 297 -13.01 -22.38 -2.35
C TYR A 297 -13.21 -22.55 -3.85
N ILE A 298 -12.33 -21.96 -4.63
CA ILE A 298 -12.34 -22.07 -6.09
C ILE A 298 -10.99 -22.59 -6.54
N LEU A 299 -11.00 -23.58 -7.42
CA LEU A 299 -9.78 -24.16 -7.98
C LEU A 299 -9.49 -23.56 -9.35
N TYR A 300 -8.23 -23.24 -9.59
CA TYR A 300 -7.72 -22.73 -10.86
C TYR A 300 -6.44 -23.45 -11.27
N GLU A 301 -6.10 -23.36 -12.57
CA GLU A 301 -4.79 -23.78 -13.07
C GLU A 301 -3.68 -23.02 -12.32
N TYR A 302 -2.62 -23.72 -11.92
CA TYR A 302 -1.46 -23.10 -11.29
C TYR A 302 -0.63 -22.33 -12.33
N ILE A 303 -0.22 -21.11 -12.00
CA ILE A 303 0.52 -20.21 -12.90
C ILE A 303 1.89 -19.91 -12.30
N SER A 304 2.94 -20.48 -12.88
CA SER A 304 4.28 -20.51 -12.26
C SER A 304 5.01 -19.17 -12.25
N ASN A 305 4.74 -18.25 -13.18
CA ASN A 305 5.44 -16.96 -13.23
C ASN A 305 4.85 -15.90 -12.29
N GLY A 306 3.85 -16.26 -11.48
CA GLY A 306 3.21 -15.34 -10.54
C GLY A 306 2.39 -14.24 -11.22
N SER A 307 2.25 -13.11 -10.53
CA SER A 307 1.52 -11.95 -11.02
C SER A 307 2.41 -10.98 -11.80
N LEU A 308 1.80 -10.08 -12.56
CA LEU A 308 2.50 -8.99 -13.24
C LEU A 308 3.24 -8.09 -12.25
N PHE A 309 2.68 -7.89 -11.04
CA PHE A 309 3.35 -7.16 -9.97
C PHE A 309 4.67 -7.83 -9.58
N ASP A 310 4.68 -9.16 -9.43
CA ASP A 310 5.87 -9.91 -9.02
C ASP A 310 6.98 -9.84 -10.08
N VAL A 311 6.59 -9.84 -11.37
CA VAL A 311 7.54 -9.77 -12.48
C VAL A 311 8.05 -8.35 -12.72
N LEU A 312 7.24 -7.31 -12.54
CA LEU A 312 7.67 -5.92 -12.73
C LEU A 312 8.42 -5.34 -11.53
N HIS A 313 7.97 -5.67 -10.31
CA HIS A 313 8.41 -4.99 -9.08
C HIS A 313 8.92 -5.94 -8.00
N GLY A 314 8.78 -7.25 -8.20
CA GLY A 314 9.31 -8.24 -7.28
C GLY A 314 10.83 -8.36 -7.39
N SER A 315 11.41 -9.16 -6.50
CA SER A 315 12.86 -9.44 -6.47
C SER A 315 13.28 -10.47 -7.54
N MET A 316 12.45 -10.73 -8.55
CA MET A 316 12.80 -11.65 -9.63
C MET A 316 13.77 -10.95 -10.59
N ASP A 317 14.87 -11.61 -10.95
CA ASP A 317 15.87 -11.09 -11.90
C ASP A 317 15.38 -11.16 -13.36
N VAL A 318 14.07 -10.98 -13.57
CA VAL A 318 13.38 -11.09 -14.85
C VAL A 318 13.05 -9.70 -15.33
N SER A 319 13.78 -9.20 -16.32
CA SER A 319 13.45 -7.94 -16.97
C SER A 319 12.49 -8.16 -18.15
N LEU A 320 11.37 -7.45 -18.15
CA LEU A 320 10.43 -7.47 -19.28
C LEU A 320 10.88 -6.51 -20.38
N ASP A 321 11.16 -7.07 -21.56
CA ASP A 321 11.37 -6.30 -22.79
C ASP A 321 10.07 -5.64 -23.27
N TRP A 322 10.18 -4.68 -24.19
CA TRP A 322 9.01 -3.96 -24.67
C TRP A 322 7.97 -4.88 -25.33
N ALA A 323 8.42 -5.88 -26.10
CA ALA A 323 7.53 -6.81 -26.78
C ALA A 323 6.65 -7.56 -25.77
N SER A 324 7.22 -7.99 -24.64
CA SER A 324 6.49 -8.66 -23.58
C SER A 324 5.52 -7.71 -22.87
N ARG A 325 5.98 -6.49 -22.50
CA ARG A 325 5.11 -5.48 -21.88
C ARG A 325 3.94 -5.09 -22.77
N TYR A 326 4.17 -4.94 -24.07
CA TYR A 326 3.14 -4.65 -25.05
C TYR A 326 2.13 -5.81 -25.20
N SER A 327 2.61 -7.05 -25.30
CA SER A 327 1.73 -8.23 -25.32
C SER A 327 0.87 -8.33 -24.06
N ILE A 328 1.44 -8.02 -22.90
CA ILE A 328 0.70 -7.98 -21.64
C ILE A 328 -0.38 -6.89 -21.69
N ALA A 329 -0.05 -5.66 -22.09
CA ALA A 329 -1.02 -4.57 -22.22
C ALA A 329 -2.19 -4.95 -23.14
N VAL A 330 -1.90 -5.52 -24.31
CA VAL A 330 -2.90 -5.97 -25.28
C VAL A 330 -3.75 -7.10 -24.72
N GLY A 331 -3.13 -8.13 -24.13
CA GLY A 331 -3.85 -9.28 -23.58
C GLY A 331 -4.79 -8.90 -22.42
N VAL A 332 -4.34 -8.03 -21.50
CA VAL A 332 -5.20 -7.52 -20.43
C VAL A 332 -6.37 -6.69 -21.02
N ALA A 333 -6.11 -5.83 -22.02
CA ALA A 333 -7.17 -5.09 -22.69
C ALA A 333 -8.17 -5.99 -23.44
N GLN A 334 -7.71 -7.10 -24.02
CA GLN A 334 -8.56 -8.12 -24.64
C GLN A 334 -9.46 -8.80 -23.61
N GLY A 335 -8.90 -9.25 -22.49
CA GLY A 335 -9.66 -9.85 -21.38
C GLY A 335 -10.72 -8.90 -20.83
N LEU A 336 -10.35 -7.65 -20.52
CA LEU A 336 -11.27 -6.64 -20.03
C LEU A 336 -12.34 -6.25 -21.05
N SER A 337 -11.98 -6.11 -22.34
CA SER A 337 -12.96 -5.84 -23.39
C SER A 337 -13.96 -6.98 -23.55
N PHE A 338 -13.54 -8.22 -23.34
CA PHE A 338 -14.42 -9.38 -23.34
C PHE A 338 -15.37 -9.36 -22.13
N LEU A 339 -14.84 -9.13 -20.92
CA LEU A 339 -15.63 -9.08 -19.68
C LEU A 339 -16.67 -7.94 -19.69
N HIS A 340 -16.28 -6.74 -20.13
CA HIS A 340 -17.20 -5.60 -20.26
C HIS A 340 -18.25 -5.81 -21.36
N GLY A 341 -17.93 -6.61 -22.38
CA GLY A 341 -18.81 -6.94 -23.50
C GLY A 341 -19.67 -8.19 -23.29
N PHE A 342 -19.65 -8.80 -22.10
CA PHE A 342 -20.37 -10.05 -21.84
C PHE A 342 -21.89 -9.86 -21.96
N ALA A 343 -22.52 -10.69 -22.81
CA ALA A 343 -23.87 -10.44 -23.35
C ALA A 343 -24.98 -10.38 -22.29
N SER A 344 -24.84 -11.12 -21.18
CA SER A 344 -25.87 -11.15 -20.11
C SER A 344 -25.77 -9.91 -19.20
N SER A 345 -24.55 -9.52 -18.85
CA SER A 345 -24.25 -8.33 -18.05
C SER A 345 -22.73 -8.12 -18.07
N PRO A 346 -22.23 -6.88 -18.12
CA PRO A 346 -20.80 -6.62 -17.95
C PRO A 346 -20.27 -7.26 -16.65
N ILE A 347 -19.15 -7.98 -16.76
CA ILE A 347 -18.41 -8.48 -15.60
C ILE A 347 -17.39 -7.41 -15.21
N LEU A 348 -17.56 -6.84 -14.01
CA LEU A 348 -16.66 -5.83 -13.47
C LEU A 348 -15.70 -6.47 -12.47
N LEU A 349 -14.54 -5.84 -12.29
CA LEU A 349 -13.55 -6.27 -11.30
C LEU A 349 -13.58 -5.34 -10.10
N LEU A 350 -13.70 -5.92 -8.90
CA LEU A 350 -13.64 -5.16 -7.65
C LEU A 350 -12.24 -4.63 -7.37
N ASP A 351 -11.21 -5.42 -7.70
CA ASP A 351 -9.81 -5.07 -7.51
C ASP A 351 -8.99 -5.43 -8.75
N LEU A 352 -8.95 -4.50 -9.71
CA LEU A 352 -8.09 -4.61 -10.88
C LEU A 352 -6.75 -3.93 -10.61
N SER A 353 -5.68 -4.71 -10.49
CA SER A 353 -4.31 -4.23 -10.26
C SER A 353 -3.28 -5.13 -10.93
N SER A 354 -2.00 -4.76 -10.94
CA SER A 354 -0.96 -5.66 -11.45
C SER A 354 -0.84 -6.98 -10.65
N LYS A 355 -1.36 -7.04 -9.41
CA LYS A 355 -1.44 -8.27 -8.61
C LYS A 355 -2.56 -9.22 -9.06
N SER A 356 -3.62 -8.69 -9.68
CA SER A 356 -4.73 -9.49 -10.19
C SER A 356 -4.48 -10.00 -11.62
N ILE A 357 -3.36 -9.64 -12.24
CA ILE A 357 -2.96 -10.12 -13.57
C ILE A 357 -1.93 -11.23 -13.40
N MET A 358 -2.31 -12.47 -13.69
CA MET A 358 -1.42 -13.62 -13.62
C MET A 358 -0.71 -13.85 -14.96
N LEU A 359 0.53 -14.33 -14.96
CA LEU A 359 1.33 -14.50 -16.17
C LEU A 359 1.59 -15.98 -16.48
N LYS A 360 0.84 -16.55 -17.43
CA LYS A 360 1.08 -17.93 -17.91
C LYS A 360 2.46 -18.05 -18.58
N SER A 361 2.83 -17.00 -19.31
CA SER A 361 4.18 -16.72 -19.78
C SER A 361 4.40 -15.20 -19.74
N LEU A 362 5.62 -14.74 -20.02
CA LEU A 362 5.93 -13.30 -20.06
C LEU A 362 5.14 -12.53 -21.14
N LYS A 363 4.40 -13.22 -22.01
CA LYS A 363 3.57 -12.64 -23.09
C LYS A 363 2.09 -13.00 -23.01
N GLU A 364 1.71 -13.81 -22.03
CA GLU A 364 0.35 -14.37 -21.92
C GLU A 364 -0.27 -14.01 -20.56
N PRO A 365 -0.88 -12.82 -20.46
CA PRO A 365 -1.55 -12.39 -19.24
C PRO A 365 -2.93 -13.03 -19.11
N LEU A 366 -3.33 -13.29 -17.88
CA LEU A 366 -4.65 -13.76 -17.47
C LEU A 366 -5.22 -12.80 -16.42
N VAL A 367 -6.36 -12.21 -16.72
CA VAL A 367 -7.14 -11.38 -15.78
C VAL A 367 -7.80 -12.32 -14.76
N GLY A 368 -7.36 -12.23 -13.51
CA GLY A 368 -7.89 -12.97 -12.37
C GLY A 368 -9.06 -12.29 -11.68
N ASP A 369 -9.57 -12.95 -10.64
CA ASP A 369 -10.47 -12.38 -9.62
C ASP A 369 -11.82 -11.88 -10.13
N ILE A 370 -12.26 -12.43 -11.27
CA ILE A 370 -13.52 -12.09 -11.95
C ILE A 370 -14.78 -12.40 -11.13
N GLU A 371 -14.69 -13.31 -10.16
CA GLU A 371 -15.81 -13.73 -9.33
C GLU A 371 -16.11 -12.76 -8.20
N HIS A 372 -15.13 -11.96 -7.76
CA HIS A 372 -15.27 -11.12 -6.58
C HIS A 372 -16.47 -10.18 -6.69
N TYR A 373 -16.65 -9.51 -7.83
CA TYR A 373 -17.76 -8.56 -8.01
C TYR A 373 -19.15 -9.21 -7.96
N LYS A 374 -19.27 -10.49 -8.33
CA LYS A 374 -20.55 -11.21 -8.35
C LYS A 374 -20.91 -11.79 -6.98
N VAL A 375 -19.92 -12.06 -6.14
CA VAL A 375 -20.10 -12.79 -4.88
C VAL A 375 -19.90 -11.92 -3.64
N ILE A 376 -19.30 -10.74 -3.80
CA ILE A 376 -19.08 -9.74 -2.75
C ILE A 376 -20.08 -8.60 -2.97
N ASP A 377 -20.78 -8.22 -1.92
CA ASP A 377 -21.61 -7.01 -1.87
C ASP A 377 -20.94 -5.96 -0.98
N PRO A 378 -20.23 -5.01 -1.58
CA PRO A 378 -19.51 -3.99 -0.83
C PRO A 378 -20.42 -3.13 0.06
N SER A 379 -21.74 -3.04 -0.22
CA SER A 379 -22.69 -2.27 0.60
C SER A 379 -22.94 -2.89 1.99
N LYS A 380 -22.67 -4.19 2.15
CA LYS A 380 -22.78 -4.91 3.42
C LYS A 380 -21.52 -4.82 4.28
N SER A 381 -20.46 -4.20 3.77
CA SER A 381 -19.25 -3.98 4.55
C SER A 381 -19.52 -2.98 5.69
N THR A 382 -19.11 -3.35 6.89
CA THR A 382 -19.13 -2.46 8.07
C THR A 382 -17.96 -1.45 8.07
N GLY A 383 -17.06 -1.52 7.08
CA GLY A 383 -15.94 -0.58 6.88
C GLY A 383 -16.16 0.39 5.71
N ASN A 384 -15.21 1.32 5.50
CA ASN A 384 -15.26 2.28 4.39
C ASN A 384 -15.30 1.55 3.02
N PHE A 385 -16.31 1.83 2.20
CA PHE A 385 -16.49 1.27 0.85
C PHE A 385 -15.27 1.48 -0.06
N SER A 386 -14.58 2.62 0.06
CA SER A 386 -13.35 2.92 -0.68
C SER A 386 -12.21 1.94 -0.36
N ALA A 387 -12.18 1.34 0.83
CA ALA A 387 -11.24 0.30 1.16
C ALA A 387 -11.61 -1.04 0.49
N VAL A 388 -12.91 -1.25 0.17
CA VAL A 388 -13.47 -2.51 -0.36
C VAL A 388 -13.40 -2.58 -1.88
N ALA A 389 -13.27 -1.46 -2.60
CA ALA A 389 -13.35 -1.41 -4.06
C ALA A 389 -12.01 -1.07 -4.75
N GLY A 390 -10.93 -1.75 -4.37
CA GLY A 390 -9.68 -1.78 -5.14
C GLY A 390 -8.40 -1.57 -4.33
N SER A 391 -7.28 -1.92 -4.94
CA SER A 391 -5.93 -1.74 -4.40
C SER A 391 -5.48 -0.28 -4.46
N VAL A 392 -4.75 0.17 -3.43
CA VAL A 392 -4.21 1.54 -3.32
C VAL A 392 -3.40 1.88 -4.58
N GLY A 393 -3.65 3.06 -5.16
CA GLY A 393 -3.04 3.51 -6.42
C GLY A 393 -3.88 3.19 -7.67
N TYR A 394 -4.76 2.19 -7.61
CA TYR A 394 -5.64 1.79 -8.72
C TYR A 394 -7.08 2.27 -8.57
N ILE A 395 -7.44 2.76 -7.38
CA ILE A 395 -8.80 3.21 -7.05
C ILE A 395 -9.12 4.47 -7.86
N PRO A 396 -10.16 4.44 -8.72
CA PRO A 396 -10.63 5.62 -9.43
C PRO A 396 -11.08 6.71 -8.44
N PRO A 397 -10.79 7.99 -8.71
CA PRO A 397 -11.12 9.07 -7.78
C PRO A 397 -12.62 9.13 -7.45
N GLU A 398 -13.49 8.72 -8.37
CA GLU A 398 -14.94 8.73 -8.19
C GLU A 398 -15.49 7.68 -7.22
N TYR A 399 -14.75 6.59 -6.99
CA TYR A 399 -15.21 5.55 -6.07
C TYR A 399 -15.30 6.05 -4.63
N ALA A 400 -14.55 7.10 -4.28
CA ALA A 400 -14.57 7.69 -2.95
C ALA A 400 -15.94 8.30 -2.60
N TYR A 401 -16.72 8.75 -3.58
CA TYR A 401 -18.00 9.43 -3.36
C TYR A 401 -19.20 8.72 -4.00
N THR A 402 -19.03 7.99 -5.10
CA THR A 402 -20.15 7.25 -5.70
C THR A 402 -20.40 5.92 -5.01
N MET A 403 -19.36 5.30 -4.42
CA MET A 403 -19.43 3.95 -3.86
C MET A 403 -19.98 2.93 -4.88
N THR A 404 -19.58 3.04 -6.15
CA THR A 404 -20.06 2.15 -7.22
C THR A 404 -18.91 1.74 -8.12
N VAL A 405 -18.77 0.44 -8.35
CA VAL A 405 -17.81 -0.08 -9.33
C VAL A 405 -18.40 0.07 -10.73
N THR A 406 -17.62 0.61 -11.67
CA THR A 406 -18.10 0.89 -13.03
C THR A 406 -17.10 0.40 -14.08
N MET A 407 -17.58 0.26 -15.33
CA MET A 407 -16.68 -0.01 -16.46
C MET A 407 -15.61 1.08 -16.61
N ALA A 408 -15.98 2.36 -16.42
CA ALA A 408 -15.05 3.48 -16.49
C ALA A 408 -14.01 3.46 -15.36
N GLY A 409 -14.38 2.95 -14.18
CA GLY A 409 -13.45 2.73 -13.09
C GLY A 409 -12.45 1.61 -13.39
N ASN A 410 -12.88 0.49 -13.97
CA ASN A 410 -11.94 -0.53 -14.45
C ASN A 410 -11.02 -0.01 -15.57
N VAL A 411 -11.49 0.89 -16.44
CA VAL A 411 -10.65 1.55 -17.44
C VAL A 411 -9.57 2.40 -16.76
N TYR A 412 -9.90 3.12 -15.68
CA TYR A 412 -8.92 3.87 -14.90
C TYR A 412 -7.85 2.95 -14.31
N SER A 413 -8.25 1.88 -13.62
CA SER A 413 -7.31 0.93 -13.03
C SER A 413 -6.42 0.26 -14.09
N PHE A 414 -6.97 -0.05 -15.27
CA PHE A 414 -6.18 -0.52 -16.42
C PHE A 414 -5.19 0.53 -16.91
N GLY A 415 -5.58 1.81 -16.94
CA GLY A 415 -4.68 2.92 -17.24
C GLY A 415 -3.48 2.97 -16.30
N VAL A 416 -3.67 2.70 -15.01
CA VAL A 416 -2.57 2.59 -14.04
C VAL A 416 -1.64 1.43 -14.39
N ILE A 417 -2.16 0.26 -14.76
CA ILE A 417 -1.36 -0.90 -15.21
C ILE A 417 -0.54 -0.55 -16.46
N LEU A 418 -1.11 0.21 -17.41
CA LEU A 418 -0.34 0.71 -18.57
C LEU A 418 0.82 1.61 -18.14
N LEU A 419 0.60 2.50 -17.17
CA LEU A 419 1.66 3.36 -16.65
C LEU A 419 2.76 2.54 -15.96
N GLU A 420 2.43 1.49 -15.21
CA GLU A 420 3.44 0.60 -14.63
C GLU A 420 4.28 -0.08 -15.72
N LEU A 421 3.65 -0.59 -16.78
CA LEU A 421 4.34 -1.19 -17.92
C LEU A 421 5.25 -0.20 -18.66
N LEU A 422 4.82 1.05 -18.80
CA LEU A 422 5.59 2.10 -19.47
C LEU A 422 6.77 2.63 -18.65
N THR A 423 6.59 2.72 -17.33
CA THR A 423 7.53 3.42 -16.42
C THR A 423 8.44 2.46 -15.65
N GLY A 424 8.03 1.19 -15.51
CA GLY A 424 8.67 0.24 -14.59
C GLY A 424 8.49 0.59 -13.11
N LYS A 425 7.65 1.58 -12.77
CA LYS A 425 7.40 2.01 -11.38
C LYS A 425 6.11 1.39 -10.85
N PRO A 426 6.02 1.07 -9.55
CA PRO A 426 4.79 0.58 -8.95
C PRO A 426 3.74 1.70 -8.88
N ALA A 427 2.46 1.30 -8.80
CA ALA A 427 1.33 2.24 -8.75
C ALA A 427 1.40 3.27 -7.61
N VAL A 428 2.14 2.96 -6.54
CA VAL A 428 2.49 3.91 -5.48
C VAL A 428 3.97 3.74 -5.14
N THR A 429 4.73 4.84 -5.18
CA THR A 429 6.14 4.89 -4.75
C THR A 429 6.28 6.01 -3.73
N GLU A 430 6.84 5.73 -2.56
CA GLU A 430 7.11 6.76 -1.51
C GLU A 430 5.86 7.61 -1.17
N GLY A 431 4.70 6.97 -1.10
CA GLY A 431 3.41 7.64 -0.83
C GLY A 431 2.85 8.48 -1.97
N THR A 432 3.54 8.57 -3.11
CA THR A 432 3.06 9.26 -4.32
C THR A 432 2.43 8.25 -5.29
N GLU A 433 1.18 8.49 -5.68
CA GLU A 433 0.51 7.73 -6.73
C GLU A 433 1.19 7.98 -8.09
N LEU A 434 1.43 6.89 -8.83
CA LEU A 434 2.05 6.92 -10.15
C LEU A 434 1.32 7.85 -11.11
N VAL A 435 -0.02 7.82 -11.10
CA VAL A 435 -0.86 8.71 -11.92
C VAL A 435 -0.52 10.18 -11.65
N LYS A 436 -0.45 10.59 -10.38
CA LYS A 436 -0.14 11.98 -9.99
C LYS A 436 1.28 12.36 -10.41
N TRP A 437 2.24 11.45 -10.27
CA TRP A 437 3.62 11.68 -10.71
C TRP A 437 3.71 11.86 -12.23
N VAL A 438 3.06 11.00 -13.02
CA VAL A 438 3.02 11.09 -14.49
C VAL A 438 2.37 12.40 -14.96
N LEU A 439 1.25 12.79 -14.36
CA LEU A 439 0.55 14.03 -14.73
C LEU A 439 1.38 15.29 -14.42
N ARG A 440 2.13 15.30 -13.32
CA ARG A 440 3.05 16.40 -12.95
C ARG A 440 4.23 16.53 -13.92
N ASN A 441 4.74 15.42 -14.45
CA ASN A 441 5.87 15.39 -15.38
C ASN A 441 5.45 15.40 -16.85
N SER A 442 4.21 15.78 -17.13
CA SER A 442 3.58 15.73 -18.46
C SER A 442 4.33 16.49 -19.57
N THR A 443 5.16 17.46 -19.22
CA THR A 443 5.97 18.26 -20.16
C THR A 443 7.21 17.52 -20.66
N ASN A 444 7.66 16.47 -19.97
CA ASN A 444 8.84 15.69 -20.33
C ASN A 444 8.48 14.20 -20.45
N GLN A 445 7.85 13.83 -21.56
CA GLN A 445 7.38 12.47 -21.79
C GLN A 445 8.51 11.43 -21.78
N ASP A 446 9.72 11.80 -22.20
CA ASP A 446 10.87 10.90 -22.20
C ASP A 446 11.35 10.55 -20.79
N TYR A 447 11.19 11.48 -19.84
CA TYR A 447 11.51 11.23 -18.43
C TYR A 447 10.52 10.27 -17.75
N ILE A 448 9.31 10.12 -18.31
CA ILE A 448 8.29 9.22 -17.78
C ILE A 448 8.60 7.76 -18.16
N LEU A 449 9.11 7.51 -19.36
CA LEU A 449 9.31 6.16 -19.85
C LEU A 449 10.47 5.46 -19.14
N ASP A 450 10.35 4.14 -18.98
CA ASP A 450 11.45 3.28 -18.56
C ASP A 450 12.61 3.44 -19.55
N PHE A 451 13.71 4.04 -19.08
CA PHE A 451 14.88 4.36 -19.90
C PHE A 451 15.53 3.11 -20.49
N ASN A 452 15.55 1.99 -19.75
CA ASN A 452 16.19 0.76 -20.21
C ASN A 452 15.43 0.15 -21.39
N VAL A 453 14.11 0.31 -21.43
CA VAL A 453 13.25 -0.22 -22.49
C VAL A 453 13.15 0.76 -23.65
N SER A 454 12.90 2.05 -23.39
CA SER A 454 12.69 3.07 -24.42
C SER A 454 13.92 3.30 -25.30
N ARG A 455 15.13 3.14 -24.76
CA ARG A 455 16.39 3.33 -25.51
C ARG A 455 16.68 2.20 -26.51
N THR A 456 15.92 1.10 -26.50
CA THR A 456 16.19 -0.07 -27.35
C THR A 456 16.06 0.25 -28.85
N SER A 457 15.08 1.08 -29.24
CA SER A 457 14.96 1.61 -30.59
C SER A 457 14.00 2.80 -30.64
N GLN A 458 14.12 3.64 -31.68
CA GLN A 458 13.20 4.76 -31.88
C GLN A 458 11.75 4.29 -32.12
N ALA A 459 11.55 3.13 -32.76
CA ALA A 459 10.22 2.56 -32.97
C ALA A 459 9.57 2.14 -31.64
N VAL A 460 10.32 1.47 -30.76
CA VAL A 460 9.86 1.13 -29.40
C VAL A 460 9.49 2.39 -28.64
N ARG A 461 10.36 3.41 -28.65
CA ARG A 461 10.10 4.69 -28.00
C ARG A 461 8.83 5.37 -28.50
N ASN A 462 8.63 5.45 -29.82
CA ASN A 462 7.42 6.05 -30.41
C ASN A 462 6.16 5.31 -29.98
N GLN A 463 6.19 3.98 -30.03
CA GLN A 463 5.06 3.17 -29.60
C GLN A 463 4.77 3.32 -28.10
N MET A 464 5.81 3.40 -27.26
CA MET A 464 5.65 3.69 -25.82
C MET A 464 5.00 5.05 -25.59
N LEU A 465 5.40 6.10 -26.32
CA LEU A 465 4.78 7.43 -26.23
C LEU A 465 3.31 7.40 -26.68
N ALA A 466 2.99 6.69 -27.76
CA ALA A 466 1.60 6.52 -28.20
C ALA A 466 0.75 5.83 -27.13
N ILE A 467 1.29 4.80 -26.45
CA ILE A 467 0.59 4.10 -25.37
C ILE A 467 0.51 4.96 -24.10
N LEU A 468 1.49 5.82 -23.83
CA LEU A 468 1.42 6.78 -22.73
C LEU A 468 0.21 7.72 -22.90
N GLU A 469 -0.06 8.20 -24.12
CA GLU A 469 -1.24 9.03 -24.37
C GLU A 469 -2.54 8.24 -24.19
N ILE A 470 -2.59 6.96 -24.58
CA ILE A 470 -3.73 6.09 -24.29
C ILE A 470 -3.94 5.94 -22.77
N ALA A 471 -2.86 5.69 -22.02
CA ALA A 471 -2.89 5.54 -20.57
C ALA A 471 -3.41 6.82 -19.89
N ARG A 472 -2.96 8.00 -20.33
CA ARG A 472 -3.40 9.30 -19.80
C ARG A 472 -4.90 9.54 -19.96
N VAL A 473 -5.48 9.16 -21.10
CA VAL A 473 -6.93 9.26 -21.30
C VAL A 473 -7.67 8.25 -20.42
N CYS A 474 -7.12 7.03 -20.24
CA CYS A 474 -7.72 6.02 -19.36
C CYS A 474 -7.77 6.48 -17.89
N VAL A 475 -6.74 7.18 -17.41
CA VAL A 475 -6.66 7.69 -16.02
C VAL A 475 -7.26 9.09 -15.84
N SER A 476 -8.09 9.56 -16.77
CA SER A 476 -8.80 10.84 -16.63
C SER A 476 -9.60 10.89 -15.32
N THR A 477 -9.63 12.04 -14.65
CA THR A 477 -10.44 12.23 -13.44
C THR A 477 -11.93 12.12 -13.72
N SER A 478 -12.39 12.57 -14.89
CA SER A 478 -13.79 12.45 -15.32
C SER A 478 -14.07 11.06 -15.91
N PRO A 479 -14.98 10.26 -15.33
CA PRO A 479 -15.29 8.92 -15.82
C PRO A 479 -15.84 8.92 -17.26
N GLU A 480 -16.59 9.95 -17.65
CA GLU A 480 -17.21 10.07 -18.98
C GLU A 480 -16.18 10.32 -20.08
N SER A 481 -15.03 10.89 -19.75
CA SER A 481 -13.93 11.11 -20.69
C SER A 481 -13.13 9.84 -20.97
N ARG A 482 -13.30 8.79 -20.16
CA ARG A 482 -12.55 7.55 -20.31
C ARG A 482 -13.13 6.70 -21.44
N PRO A 483 -12.31 6.20 -22.38
CA PRO A 483 -12.77 5.33 -23.46
C PRO A 483 -13.28 4.00 -22.92
N LYS A 484 -14.23 3.37 -23.64
CA LYS A 484 -14.61 1.98 -23.37
C LYS A 484 -13.41 1.05 -23.65
N MET A 485 -13.28 -0.06 -22.91
CA MET A 485 -12.17 -1.01 -23.12
C MET A 485 -12.04 -1.54 -24.55
N LYS A 486 -13.16 -1.72 -25.26
CA LYS A 486 -13.15 -2.07 -26.70
C LYS A 486 -12.46 -1.01 -27.57
N SER A 487 -12.60 0.26 -27.21
CA SER A 487 -11.91 1.37 -27.88
C SER A 487 -10.44 1.42 -27.49
N VAL A 488 -10.12 1.24 -26.20
CA VAL A 488 -8.75 1.17 -25.70
C VAL A 488 -7.96 0.07 -26.41
N LEU A 489 -8.53 -1.13 -26.52
CA LEU A 489 -7.93 -2.24 -27.25
C LEU A 489 -7.62 -1.87 -28.70
N ARG A 490 -8.56 -1.21 -29.40
CA ARG A 490 -8.33 -0.74 -30.78
C ARG A 490 -7.23 0.31 -30.85
N MET A 491 -7.15 1.22 -29.87
CA MET A 491 -6.08 2.22 -29.80
C MET A 491 -4.72 1.56 -29.59
N LEU A 492 -4.61 0.59 -28.68
CA LEU A 492 -3.38 -0.17 -28.43
C LEU A 492 -2.91 -0.89 -29.69
N LEU A 493 -3.80 -1.62 -30.38
CA LEU A 493 -3.47 -2.35 -31.61
C LEU A 493 -3.00 -1.45 -32.77
N ASN A 494 -3.37 -0.16 -32.72
CA ASN A 494 -2.99 0.84 -33.72
C ASN A 494 -1.86 1.77 -33.27
N ALA A 495 -1.33 1.60 -32.05
CA ALA A 495 -0.24 2.41 -31.54
C ALA A 495 1.06 2.08 -32.30
N ARG A 496 1.67 3.10 -32.90
CA ARG A 496 2.89 3.00 -33.72
C ARG A 496 3.92 4.02 -33.30
#